data_AF-A0A817XAU7-F1
#
_entry.id   AF-A0A817XAU7-F1
#
_cell.length_a   1.000
_cell.length_b   1.000
_cell.length_c   1.000
_cell.angle_alpha   90.00
_cell.angle_beta   90.00
_cell.angle_gamma   90.00
#
_symmetry.space_group_name_H-M   'P 1'
#
loop_
_entity.id
_entity.type
_entity.pdbx_description
1 polymer ?
#
loop_
_entity_poly.entity_id
_entity_poly.type
_entity_poly.pdbx_seq_one_letter_code
_entity_poly.pdbx_strand_id
1 'polypeptide(L)'
;MMNNNRSFLIFLFCCLTLDIVHLLPTFDTNQVQHNQSNADPILIEVSWTTHDYDLHTVPALQVVANPLLARQFSPIYKEIFANLKQLNAEYTRYAAWFPYPKLAVAELDPPSGIFQCGNVGENFSINLSCEQNGGVISQVDFASYGTSTGTCGQLQQGTCHAANSSDIVKKACVGKQSCSVPSTFKLFGDP
;
A
#
# COMPACT_ATOMS: atom_id res chain seq x y z
N MET A 1 14.16 11.04 -47.07
CA MET A 1 13.94 9.69 -47.67
C MET A 1 14.08 8.71 -46.53
N MET A 2 12.98 8.32 -45.88
CA MET A 2 12.08 7.21 -46.24
C MET A 2 12.68 5.81 -46.05
N ASN A 3 11.82 4.97 -45.48
CA ASN A 3 11.79 3.50 -45.46
C ASN A 3 12.50 2.82 -44.28
N ASN A 4 11.80 2.20 -43.31
CA ASN A 4 10.70 1.21 -43.33
C ASN A 4 11.17 -0.20 -43.74
N ASN A 5 11.18 -1.08 -42.73
CA ASN A 5 10.79 -2.50 -42.74
C ASN A 5 11.61 -3.61 -43.43
N ARG A 6 11.73 -4.71 -42.64
CA ARG A 6 11.73 -6.16 -42.98
C ARG A 6 13.03 -6.74 -43.55
N SER A 7 13.71 -7.64 -42.82
CA SER A 7 13.42 -9.07 -42.56
C SER A 7 13.67 -9.96 -43.79
N PHE A 8 14.32 -11.10 -43.51
CA PHE A 8 14.42 -12.36 -44.29
C PHE A 8 15.69 -12.65 -45.12
N LEU A 9 16.07 -13.95 -45.08
CA LEU A 9 17.03 -14.74 -45.89
C LEU A 9 18.52 -14.61 -45.50
N ILE A 10 19.15 -15.60 -44.86
CA ILE A 10 19.51 -16.96 -45.37
C ILE A 10 20.02 -16.86 -46.80
N PHE A 11 21.34 -16.85 -47.01
CA PHE A 11 22.04 -17.43 -48.18
C PHE A 11 23.56 -17.20 -48.03
N LEU A 12 24.35 -18.26 -48.06
CA LEU A 12 25.60 -18.31 -48.83
C LEU A 12 25.96 -19.80 -49.01
N PHE A 13 25.44 -20.44 -50.06
CA PHE A 13 26.13 -20.69 -51.33
C PHE A 13 27.42 -21.52 -51.15
N CYS A 14 27.41 -22.82 -51.43
CA CYS A 14 27.39 -23.42 -52.78
C CYS A 14 28.68 -23.12 -53.53
N CYS A 15 29.50 -24.14 -53.79
CA CYS A 15 29.69 -24.62 -55.16
C CYS A 15 30.53 -25.90 -55.23
N LEU A 16 30.41 -26.55 -56.39
CA LEU A 16 31.14 -27.70 -56.94
C LEU A 16 30.46 -29.04 -56.64
N THR A 17 29.87 -29.77 -57.59
CA THR A 17 29.74 -29.63 -59.06
C THR A 17 28.70 -30.65 -59.55
N LEU A 18 27.94 -30.24 -60.55
CA LEU A 18 27.35 -30.95 -61.70
C LEU A 18 27.05 -32.47 -61.66
N ASP A 19 25.81 -32.74 -62.07
CA ASP A 19 25.35 -33.76 -63.02
C ASP A 19 25.29 -35.23 -62.58
N ILE A 20 24.08 -35.63 -62.13
CA ILE A 20 23.60 -37.01 -62.26
C ILE A 20 22.21 -36.96 -62.90
N VAL A 21 22.18 -37.26 -64.21
CA VAL A 21 21.00 -37.73 -64.91
C VAL A 21 21.13 -39.24 -65.10
N HIS A 22 20.15 -39.96 -64.55
CA HIS A 22 19.68 -41.31 -64.87
C HIS A 22 20.61 -42.51 -64.65
N LEU A 23 20.22 -43.40 -63.71
CA LEU A 23 19.54 -44.67 -64.01
C LEU A 23 19.22 -45.41 -62.68
N LEU A 24 17.97 -45.84 -62.51
CA LEU A 24 17.47 -46.62 -61.35
C LEU A 24 18.12 -48.02 -61.30
N PRO A 25 18.23 -48.62 -60.10
CA PRO A 25 17.63 -49.94 -59.95
C PRO A 25 16.82 -50.11 -58.65
N THR A 26 15.82 -50.99 -58.74
CA THR A 26 14.88 -51.42 -57.71
C THR A 26 15.55 -52.18 -56.56
N PHE A 27 15.13 -51.89 -55.32
CA PHE A 27 15.55 -52.57 -54.10
C PHE A 27 14.81 -53.92 -53.95
N ASP A 28 15.56 -55.01 -53.79
CA ASP A 28 15.08 -56.24 -53.14
C ASP A 28 16.18 -56.71 -52.19
N THR A 29 15.93 -56.68 -50.88
CA THR A 29 16.81 -57.24 -49.86
C THR A 29 15.98 -57.94 -48.80
N ASN A 30 15.89 -59.24 -49.01
CA ASN A 30 15.48 -60.26 -48.07
C ASN A 30 16.51 -60.43 -46.93
N GLN A 31 15.98 -60.67 -45.72
CA GLN A 31 16.57 -61.27 -44.50
C GLN A 31 17.35 -60.39 -43.50
N VAL A 32 16.68 -60.09 -42.38
CA VAL A 32 17.27 -59.78 -41.06
C VAL A 32 17.37 -61.09 -40.27
N GLN A 33 18.55 -61.42 -39.73
CA GLN A 33 18.73 -62.49 -38.75
C GLN A 33 19.06 -61.88 -37.39
N HIS A 34 18.10 -61.91 -36.45
CA HIS A 34 18.31 -61.59 -35.03
C HIS A 34 18.28 -62.89 -34.22
N ASN A 35 19.40 -63.22 -33.58
CA ASN A 35 19.52 -64.33 -32.64
C ASN A 35 18.57 -64.15 -31.44
N GLN A 36 17.77 -65.18 -31.15
CA GLN A 36 16.93 -65.27 -29.95
C GLN A 36 17.76 -65.68 -28.74
N SER A 37 17.96 -64.77 -27.79
CA SER A 37 18.29 -65.11 -26.40
C SER A 37 16.99 -65.17 -25.60
N ASN A 38 16.66 -66.35 -25.08
CA ASN A 38 15.47 -66.61 -24.27
C ASN A 38 15.68 -65.96 -22.88
N ALA A 39 15.19 -64.73 -22.68
CA ALA A 39 15.12 -64.09 -21.37
C ALA A 39 13.74 -64.38 -20.77
N ASP A 40 13.72 -64.96 -19.57
CA ASP A 40 12.48 -65.18 -18.82
C ASP A 40 11.71 -63.84 -18.69
N PRO A 41 10.40 -63.80 -19.00
CA PRO A 41 9.66 -62.54 -18.99
C PRO A 41 9.56 -62.00 -17.56
N ILE A 42 10.08 -60.79 -17.33
CA ILE A 42 9.91 -60.07 -16.07
C ILE A 42 8.42 -59.84 -15.85
N LEU A 43 7.87 -60.46 -14.82
CA LEU A 43 6.48 -60.31 -14.45
C LEU A 43 6.35 -59.03 -13.61
N ILE A 44 5.87 -57.95 -14.24
CA ILE A 44 5.55 -56.70 -13.55
C ILE A 44 4.10 -56.79 -13.08
N GLU A 45 3.92 -56.99 -11.77
CA GLU A 45 2.60 -56.96 -11.16
C GLU A 45 2.29 -55.53 -10.69
N VAL A 46 1.42 -54.83 -11.41
CA VAL A 46 0.99 -53.48 -11.07
C VAL A 46 -0.14 -53.56 -10.05
N SER A 47 0.15 -53.24 -8.79
CA SER A 47 -0.86 -53.11 -7.74
C SER A 47 -1.24 -51.65 -7.52
N TRP A 48 -2.53 -51.34 -7.72
CA TRP A 48 -3.10 -50.01 -7.50
C TRP A 48 -3.66 -49.81 -6.09
N THR A 49 -3.46 -50.78 -5.19
CA THR A 49 -4.00 -50.73 -3.82
C THR A 49 -3.10 -49.97 -2.85
N THR A 50 -1.86 -49.69 -3.24
CA THR A 50 -0.87 -48.94 -2.46
C THR A 50 -0.76 -47.52 -3.01
N HIS A 51 -0.90 -46.51 -2.16
CA HIS A 51 -0.61 -45.12 -2.47
C HIS A 51 0.70 -44.72 -1.79
N ASP A 52 1.53 -43.91 -2.46
CA ASP A 52 2.81 -43.45 -1.88
C ASP A 52 2.61 -42.38 -0.79
N TYR A 53 1.51 -41.61 -0.87
CA TYR A 53 1.13 -40.59 0.10
C TYR A 53 -0.34 -40.19 -0.10
N ASP A 54 -1.01 -39.82 1.00
CA ASP A 54 -2.36 -39.27 0.95
C ASP A 54 -2.34 -37.84 0.41
N LEU A 55 -3.03 -37.60 -0.70
CA LEU A 55 -3.21 -36.25 -1.25
C LEU A 55 -4.27 -35.50 -0.45
N HIS A 56 -3.85 -34.64 0.48
CA HIS A 56 -4.75 -33.75 1.20
C HIS A 56 -4.93 -32.43 0.43
N THR A 57 -6.14 -32.18 -0.09
CA THR A 57 -6.48 -30.91 -0.74
C THR A 57 -7.36 -30.08 0.19
N VAL A 58 -6.90 -28.88 0.54
CA VAL A 58 -7.66 -27.96 1.41
C VAL A 58 -8.41 -26.94 0.56
N PRO A 59 -9.75 -26.85 0.67
CA PRO A 59 -10.49 -25.79 -0.01
C PRO A 59 -10.18 -24.43 0.62
N ALA A 60 -9.63 -23.51 -0.18
CA ALA A 60 -9.41 -22.13 0.22
C ALA A 60 -10.48 -21.22 -0.38
N LEU A 61 -11.09 -20.38 0.46
CA LEU A 61 -12.09 -19.39 0.03
C LEU A 61 -11.53 -17.97 0.16
N GLN A 62 -11.54 -17.22 -0.95
CA GLN A 62 -11.23 -15.80 -0.95
C GLN A 62 -12.51 -14.99 -1.14
N VAL A 63 -12.77 -14.09 -0.20
CA VAL A 63 -13.88 -13.15 -0.26
C VAL A 63 -13.31 -11.74 -0.42
N VAL A 64 -13.72 -11.05 -1.49
CA VAL A 64 -13.29 -9.68 -1.79
C VAL A 64 -14.33 -8.71 -1.25
N ALA A 65 -13.88 -7.68 -0.50
CA ALA A 65 -14.77 -6.63 -0.02
C ALA A 65 -15.50 -5.94 -1.20
N ASN A 66 -16.82 -6.12 -1.27
CA ASN A 66 -17.72 -5.58 -2.29
C ASN A 66 -18.93 -4.94 -1.58
N PRO A 67 -19.56 -3.88 -2.13
CA PRO A 67 -20.83 -3.35 -1.62
C PRO A 67 -21.90 -4.39 -1.22
N LEU A 68 -21.99 -5.53 -1.93
CA LEU A 68 -22.91 -6.62 -1.59
C LEU A 68 -22.56 -7.36 -0.28
N LEU A 69 -21.33 -7.21 0.22
CA LEU A 69 -20.88 -7.69 1.53
C LEU A 69 -20.88 -6.58 2.58
N ALA A 70 -21.29 -5.36 2.25
CA ALA A 70 -21.36 -4.27 3.20
C ALA A 70 -22.63 -4.37 4.04
N ARG A 71 -22.48 -4.32 5.37
CA ARG A 71 -23.60 -4.33 6.34
C ARG A 71 -24.58 -3.17 6.11
N GLN A 72 -24.05 -2.05 5.65
CA GLN A 72 -24.76 -0.78 5.56
C GLN A 72 -25.73 -0.72 4.36
N PHE A 73 -25.45 -1.46 3.29
CA PHE A 73 -26.17 -1.28 2.02
C PHE A 73 -26.70 -2.58 1.41
N SER A 74 -26.20 -3.75 1.83
CA SER A 74 -26.62 -5.02 1.26
C SER A 74 -27.75 -5.66 2.05
N PRO A 75 -28.96 -5.82 1.47
CA PRO A 75 -30.07 -6.51 2.13
C PRO A 75 -29.79 -8.01 2.32
N ILE A 76 -28.82 -8.55 1.60
CA ILE A 76 -28.43 -9.97 1.65
C ILE A 76 -27.16 -10.22 2.46
N TYR A 77 -26.61 -9.19 3.13
CA TYR A 77 -25.39 -9.30 3.94
C TYR A 77 -25.44 -10.48 4.92
N LYS A 78 -26.53 -10.60 5.69
CA LYS A 78 -26.65 -11.63 6.74
C LYS A 78 -26.59 -13.03 6.17
N GLU A 79 -27.31 -13.26 5.06
CA GLU A 79 -27.35 -14.53 4.38
C GLU A 79 -25.99 -14.91 3.78
N ILE A 80 -25.28 -13.94 3.19
CA ILE A 80 -23.94 -14.21 2.67
C ILE A 80 -23.00 -14.68 3.79
N PHE A 81 -22.94 -13.97 4.93
CA PHE A 81 -22.07 -14.38 6.03
C PHE A 81 -22.54 -15.67 6.73
N ALA A 82 -23.84 -15.95 6.75
CA ALA A 82 -24.37 -17.23 7.23
C ALA A 82 -23.92 -18.39 6.33
N ASN A 83 -24.04 -18.24 5.01
CA ASN A 83 -23.60 -19.23 4.03
C ASN A 83 -22.08 -19.41 4.06
N LEU A 84 -21.31 -18.32 4.14
CA LEU A 84 -19.84 -18.39 4.29
C LEU A 84 -19.43 -19.19 5.53
N LYS A 85 -20.17 -19.06 6.64
CA LYS A 85 -19.94 -19.86 7.85
C LYS A 85 -20.26 -21.34 7.64
N GLN A 86 -21.30 -21.65 6.88
CA GLN A 86 -21.70 -23.04 6.58
C GLN A 86 -20.71 -23.76 5.66
N LEU A 87 -19.98 -23.03 4.82
CA LEU A 87 -18.97 -23.62 3.93
C LEU A 87 -17.83 -24.32 4.68
N ASN A 88 -17.67 -24.08 5.99
CA ASN A 88 -16.68 -24.72 6.85
C ASN A 88 -15.27 -24.73 6.23
N ALA A 89 -14.89 -23.63 5.57
CA ALA A 89 -13.59 -23.50 4.93
C ALA A 89 -12.50 -23.55 6.01
N GLU A 90 -11.56 -24.49 5.85
CA GLU A 90 -10.47 -24.72 6.79
C GLU A 90 -9.57 -23.47 6.93
N TYR A 91 -9.37 -22.74 5.83
CA TYR A 91 -8.69 -21.45 5.82
C TYR A 91 -9.51 -20.39 5.07
N THR A 92 -9.82 -19.29 5.78
CA THR A 92 -10.46 -18.11 5.20
C THR A 92 -9.48 -16.94 5.21
N ARG A 93 -9.24 -16.34 4.04
CA ARG A 93 -8.46 -15.10 3.93
C ARG A 93 -9.36 -13.93 3.54
N TYR A 94 -9.26 -12.84 4.30
CA TYR A 94 -9.93 -11.60 3.99
C TYR A 94 -8.95 -10.65 3.27
N ALA A 95 -9.20 -10.38 1.99
CA ALA A 95 -8.37 -9.47 1.19
C ALA A 95 -9.07 -8.11 1.07
N ALA A 96 -8.62 -7.15 1.87
CA ALA A 96 -9.09 -5.77 1.74
C ALA A 96 -8.45 -5.12 0.50
N TRP A 97 -9.28 -4.60 -0.41
CA TRP A 97 -8.82 -3.85 -1.58
C TRP A 97 -9.03 -2.35 -1.35
N PHE A 98 -8.02 -1.54 -1.68
CA PHE A 98 -8.04 -0.08 -1.60
C PHE A 98 -8.85 0.43 -2.80
N PRO A 99 -10.13 0.79 -2.62
CA PRO A 99 -10.51 2.11 -2.08
C PRO A 99 -11.72 2.10 -1.10
N TYR A 100 -12.06 0.95 -0.50
CA TYR A 100 -13.25 0.87 0.37
C TYR A 100 -12.99 1.41 1.78
N PRO A 101 -13.97 2.10 2.39
CA PRO A 101 -13.80 2.85 3.64
C PRO A 101 -13.39 1.94 4.80
N LYS A 102 -12.53 2.47 5.67
CA LYS A 102 -12.07 1.80 6.90
C LYS A 102 -13.30 1.55 7.80
N LEU A 103 -13.69 0.28 7.98
CA LEU A 103 -14.94 -0.11 8.67
C LEU A 103 -14.85 -0.06 10.21
N ALA A 104 -13.65 0.04 10.78
CA ALA A 104 -13.42 0.35 12.18
C ALA A 104 -12.07 1.06 12.33
N VAL A 105 -12.11 2.35 12.66
CA VAL A 105 -10.95 3.13 13.09
C VAL A 105 -11.32 3.68 14.46
N ALA A 106 -10.56 3.29 15.49
CA ALA A 106 -10.63 3.93 16.78
C ALA A 106 -9.34 4.74 16.93
N GLU A 107 -9.47 6.06 16.82
CA GLU A 107 -8.43 7.01 17.21
C GLU A 107 -8.88 7.61 18.53
N LEU A 108 -8.17 7.28 19.61
CA LEU A 108 -8.54 7.70 20.96
C LEU A 108 -8.13 9.16 21.24
N ASP A 109 -7.08 9.66 20.57
CA ASP A 109 -6.73 11.07 20.49
C ASP A 109 -5.95 11.34 19.20
N PRO A 110 -6.18 12.48 18.50
CA PRO A 110 -5.40 12.84 17.31
C PRO A 110 -3.94 13.14 17.69
N PRO A 111 -2.97 12.98 16.77
CA PRO A 111 -1.60 13.45 17.00
C PRO A 111 -1.62 14.97 17.22
N SER A 112 -1.49 15.41 18.46
CA SER A 112 -1.38 16.82 18.89
C SER A 112 -0.06 17.47 18.46
N GLY A 113 0.59 16.93 17.42
CA GLY A 113 1.91 17.33 16.93
C GLY A 113 1.93 18.58 16.04
N ILE A 114 0.91 19.44 16.10
CA ILE A 114 0.93 20.73 15.40
C ILE A 114 1.08 21.82 16.46
N PHE A 115 2.32 22.27 16.66
CA PHE A 115 2.57 23.53 17.37
C PHE A 115 2.29 24.67 16.40
N GLN A 116 1.38 25.58 16.78
CA GLN A 116 1.14 26.81 16.03
C GLN A 116 1.96 27.95 16.64
N CYS A 117 2.53 28.76 15.78
CA CYS A 117 3.27 29.96 16.14
C CYS A 117 2.84 31.10 15.22
N GLY A 118 3.15 32.33 15.63
CA GLY A 118 3.02 33.49 14.78
C GLY A 118 3.70 34.70 15.41
N ASN A 119 4.10 35.64 14.57
CA ASN A 119 4.61 36.94 14.98
C ASN A 119 3.74 37.99 14.31
N VAL A 120 3.30 38.99 15.07
CA VAL A 120 2.47 40.08 14.57
C VAL A 120 3.05 41.41 15.04
N GLY A 121 2.88 42.45 14.23
CA GLY A 121 3.27 43.81 14.61
C GLY A 121 2.34 44.40 15.68
N GLU A 122 2.72 45.56 16.21
CA GLU A 122 1.86 46.34 17.11
C GLU A 122 0.53 46.71 16.42
N ASN A 123 -0.56 46.68 17.18
CA ASN A 123 -1.94 46.91 16.75
C ASN A 123 -2.52 45.84 15.81
N PHE A 124 -1.82 44.71 15.63
CA PHE A 124 -2.36 43.51 14.97
C PHE A 124 -2.69 42.41 15.98
N SER A 125 -3.56 41.49 15.61
CA SER A 125 -3.93 40.34 16.44
C SER A 125 -3.36 39.05 15.89
N ILE A 126 -2.80 38.23 16.77
CA ILE A 126 -2.44 36.85 16.45
C ILE A 126 -3.66 35.95 16.68
N ASN A 127 -3.97 35.10 15.71
CA ASN A 127 -5.05 34.12 15.80
C ASN A 127 -4.45 32.71 15.90
N LEU A 128 -4.72 32.03 17.00
CA LEU A 128 -4.30 30.64 17.24
C LEU A 128 -5.55 29.75 17.21
N SER A 129 -5.47 28.62 16.52
CA SER A 129 -6.59 27.72 16.29
C SER A 129 -6.13 26.26 16.18
N CYS A 130 -6.81 25.40 16.94
CA CYS A 130 -6.67 23.94 16.88
C CYS A 130 -7.73 23.28 15.97
N GLU A 131 -8.49 24.07 15.22
CA GLU A 131 -9.70 23.65 14.46
C GLU A 131 -9.45 22.53 13.46
N GLN A 132 -8.22 22.36 12.95
CA GLN A 132 -7.95 21.29 11.99
C GLN A 132 -8.13 19.88 12.56
N ASN A 133 -8.05 19.71 13.89
CA ASN A 133 -8.12 18.39 14.54
C ASN A 133 -9.05 18.35 15.77
N GLY A 134 -9.90 19.36 15.98
CA GLY A 134 -10.89 19.36 17.07
C GLY A 134 -10.33 19.45 18.50
N GLY A 135 -9.06 19.84 18.65
CA GLY A 135 -8.38 19.96 19.95
C GLY A 135 -8.59 21.29 20.66
N VAL A 136 -8.08 21.39 21.89
CA VAL A 136 -7.97 22.65 22.64
C VAL A 136 -6.50 23.01 22.84
N ILE A 137 -6.21 24.30 22.97
CA ILE A 137 -4.87 24.79 23.30
C ILE A 137 -4.55 24.33 24.73
N SER A 138 -3.67 23.35 24.86
CA SER A 138 -3.30 22.75 26.15
C SER A 138 -2.29 23.60 26.92
N GLN A 139 -1.34 24.20 26.20
CA GLN A 139 -0.26 24.99 26.79
C GLN A 139 0.24 26.07 25.84
N VAL A 140 0.97 27.02 26.40
CA VAL A 140 1.70 28.06 25.67
C VAL A 140 3.17 27.91 26.05
N ASP A 141 3.99 27.45 25.09
CA ASP A 141 5.41 27.17 25.33
C ASP A 141 6.22 28.46 25.47
N PHE A 142 5.86 29.50 24.70
CA PHE A 142 6.54 30.78 24.70
C PHE A 142 5.57 31.91 24.29
N ALA A 143 5.66 33.06 24.96
CA ALA A 143 5.02 34.29 24.54
C ALA A 143 5.81 35.51 25.01
N SER A 144 5.97 36.49 24.12
CA SER A 144 6.70 37.73 24.38
C SER A 144 6.08 38.88 23.61
N TYR A 145 5.78 39.98 24.30
CA TYR A 145 5.47 41.28 23.71
C TYR A 145 6.69 42.18 23.83
N GLY A 146 7.21 42.66 22.70
CA GLY A 146 8.47 43.40 22.59
C GLY A 146 9.32 42.91 21.42
N THR A 147 10.65 42.82 21.60
CA THR A 147 11.61 42.51 20.53
C THR A 147 12.07 41.04 20.51
N SER A 148 11.13 40.09 20.44
CA SER A 148 11.49 38.67 20.33
C SER A 148 12.23 38.35 19.02
N THR A 149 13.12 37.36 19.07
CA THR A 149 13.92 36.91 17.92
C THR A 149 13.77 35.41 17.70
N GLY A 150 14.37 34.89 16.61
CA GLY A 150 14.34 33.47 16.27
C GLY A 150 13.22 33.11 15.31
N THR A 151 13.02 31.80 15.11
CA THR A 151 12.03 31.24 14.18
C THR A 151 10.93 30.51 14.96
N CYS A 152 9.81 30.24 14.27
CA CYS A 152 8.74 29.40 14.81
C CYS A 152 9.28 28.10 15.44
N GLY A 153 8.85 27.79 16.67
CA GLY A 153 9.34 26.63 17.44
C GLY A 153 10.68 26.84 18.15
N GLN A 154 11.37 27.95 17.88
CA GLN A 154 12.65 28.34 18.50
C GLN A 154 12.70 29.85 18.78
N LEU A 155 11.56 30.42 19.17
CA LEU A 155 11.49 31.83 19.53
C LEU A 155 12.26 32.09 20.82
N GLN A 156 12.94 33.22 20.86
CA GLN A 156 13.76 33.66 21.99
C GLN A 156 13.30 35.03 22.46
N GLN A 157 13.33 35.21 23.78
CA GLN A 157 13.04 36.50 24.40
C GLN A 157 14.11 37.53 24.01
N GLY A 158 13.67 38.74 23.66
CA GLY A 158 14.55 39.89 23.41
C GLY A 158 14.88 40.68 24.66
N THR A 159 15.64 41.76 24.48
CA THR A 159 15.96 42.70 25.57
C THR A 159 14.79 43.58 25.97
N CYS A 160 13.83 43.79 25.08
CA CYS A 160 12.56 44.48 25.35
C CYS A 160 11.47 43.41 25.41
N HIS A 161 10.92 43.18 26.60
CA HIS A 161 9.95 42.11 26.86
C HIS A 161 9.04 42.47 28.04
N ALA A 162 7.73 42.40 27.82
CA ALA A 162 6.76 42.58 28.90
C ALA A 162 6.64 41.29 29.73
N ALA A 163 7.02 41.33 31.01
CA ALA A 163 7.10 40.14 31.89
C ALA A 163 5.76 39.37 32.05
N ASN A 164 4.63 40.05 31.87
CA ASN A 164 3.28 39.48 31.93
C ASN A 164 2.83 38.79 30.62
N SER A 165 3.64 38.81 29.56
CA SER A 165 3.27 38.31 28.23
C SER A 165 2.75 36.88 28.26
N SER A 166 3.48 36.00 28.95
CA SER A 166 3.12 34.58 29.07
C SER A 166 1.80 34.37 29.80
N ASP A 167 1.55 35.09 30.88
CA ASP A 167 0.35 34.92 31.68
C ASP A 167 -0.89 35.43 30.94
N ILE A 168 -0.76 36.55 30.23
CA ILE A 168 -1.83 37.12 29.38
C ILE A 168 -2.23 36.12 28.29
N VAL A 169 -1.25 35.59 27.54
CA VAL A 169 -1.52 34.66 26.44
C VAL A 169 -2.08 33.34 26.96
N LYS A 170 -1.53 32.80 28.06
CA LYS A 170 -2.05 31.58 28.70
C LYS A 170 -3.51 31.76 29.12
N LYS A 171 -3.82 32.85 29.80
CA LYS A 171 -5.19 33.17 30.23
C LYS A 171 -6.16 33.37 29.06
N ALA A 172 -5.67 33.92 27.95
CA ALA A 172 -6.49 34.17 26.78
C ALA A 172 -6.81 32.88 25.99
N CYS A 173 -5.85 31.95 25.90
CA CYS A 173 -5.85 30.87 24.92
C CYS A 173 -6.01 29.47 25.49
N VAL A 174 -5.43 29.17 26.66
CA VAL A 174 -5.45 27.81 27.22
C VAL A 174 -6.88 27.37 27.52
N GLY A 175 -7.21 26.14 27.13
CA GLY A 175 -8.54 25.54 27.28
C GLY A 175 -9.55 25.93 26.20
N LYS A 176 -9.15 26.71 25.19
CA LYS A 176 -10.02 27.09 24.06
C LYS A 176 -9.57 26.42 22.77
N GLN A 177 -10.51 26.19 21.85
CA GLN A 177 -10.20 25.66 20.51
C GLN A 177 -9.55 26.71 19.61
N SER A 178 -9.90 27.98 19.80
CA SER A 178 -9.29 29.11 19.12
C SER A 178 -9.24 30.34 20.03
N CYS A 179 -8.26 31.21 19.80
CA CYS A 179 -8.12 32.48 20.50
C CYS A 179 -7.54 33.55 19.56
N SER A 180 -7.88 34.81 19.84
CA SER A 180 -7.28 35.98 19.20
C SER A 180 -6.67 36.86 20.29
N VAL A 181 -5.38 37.17 20.17
CA VAL A 181 -4.67 38.02 21.13
C VAL A 181 -4.20 39.30 20.42
N PRO A 182 -4.74 40.47 20.78
CA PRO A 182 -4.34 41.75 20.19
C PRO A 182 -3.00 42.22 20.77
N SER A 183 -2.04 42.51 19.89
CA SER A 183 -0.72 43.05 20.24
C SER A 183 -0.82 44.55 20.52
N THR A 184 -1.20 44.93 21.75
CA THR A 184 -1.39 46.34 22.13
C THR A 184 -0.75 46.66 23.47
N PHE A 185 -0.22 47.88 23.61
CA PHE A 185 0.36 48.38 24.86
C PHE A 185 -0.67 48.39 26.01
N LYS A 186 -1.96 48.55 25.71
CA LYS A 186 -3.02 48.53 26.72
C LYS A 186 -3.18 47.14 27.36
N LEU A 187 -2.92 46.08 26.60
CA LEU A 187 -3.04 44.71 27.09
C LEU A 187 -1.77 44.25 27.80
N PHE A 188 -0.61 44.49 27.19
CA PHE A 188 0.67 43.99 27.68
C PHE A 188 1.46 44.98 28.54
N GLY A 189 1.19 46.28 28.42
CA GLY A 189 2.03 47.34 28.97
C GLY A 189 3.07 47.82 27.96
N ASP A 190 3.85 48.82 28.37
CA ASP A 190 5.03 49.30 27.64
C ASP A 190 6.29 48.62 28.23
N PRO A 191 6.95 47.70 27.49
CA PRO A 191 8.07 46.90 27.96
C PRO A 191 9.44 47.59 28.04
#